data_AF-A0A1I3MN27-F1
#
_entry.id   AF-A0A1I3MN27-F1
#
_cell.length_a   1.000
_cell.length_b   1.000
_cell.length_c   1.000
_cell.angle_alpha   90.00
_cell.angle_beta   90.00
_cell.angle_gamma   90.00
#
_symmetry.space_group_name_H-M   'P 1'
#
loop_
_entity.id
_entity.type
_entity.pdbx_description
1 polymer ?
#
loop_
_entity_poly.entity_id
_entity_poly.type
_entity_poly.pdbx_seq_one_letter_code
_entity_poly.pdbx_strand_id
1 'polypeptide(L)'
;MLGGRPHWGAGGKMKIKNFGLLAVVAFCFTILSCSNPSTPSEETYTVWTDVSTYSAFQSDFNTTLNDGMYVRLELTTSQWDQISSSLTSEGRHSWTKSQIKDWLLGRGFGDSESTKESAWFATIDHGFLASRTGNTVYYILK
;
A
#
# COMPACT_ATOMS: atom_id res chain seq x y z
N MET A 1 24.57 -43.82 23.93
CA MET A 1 25.54 -44.15 22.87
C MET A 1 24.81 -44.81 21.73
N LEU A 2 25.05 -44.32 20.52
CA LEU A 2 24.98 -44.94 19.19
C LEU A 2 24.18 -46.24 19.00
N GLY A 3 23.38 -46.23 17.94
CA GLY A 3 23.12 -47.39 17.08
C GLY A 3 21.66 -47.80 17.07
N GLY A 4 20.94 -47.86 15.96
CA GLY A 4 21.38 -47.90 14.58
C GLY A 4 20.65 -49.02 13.84
N ARG A 5 19.45 -48.70 13.34
CA ARG A 5 18.98 -48.97 11.96
C ARG A 5 18.89 -50.46 11.48
N PRO A 6 18.33 -50.75 10.29
CA PRO A 6 17.13 -51.59 10.15
C PRO A 6 17.37 -52.92 9.42
N HIS A 7 16.37 -53.81 9.45
CA HIS A 7 16.29 -54.97 8.56
C HIS A 7 15.46 -54.65 7.30
N TRP A 8 16.04 -55.10 6.19
CA TRP A 8 15.64 -55.07 4.79
C TRP A 8 14.32 -55.76 4.44
N GLY A 9 13.67 -55.24 3.39
CA GLY A 9 12.73 -55.96 2.53
C GLY A 9 12.99 -55.57 1.07
N ALA A 10 13.51 -56.52 0.29
CA ALA A 10 13.57 -56.51 -1.18
C ALA A 10 12.17 -56.30 -1.78
N GLY A 11 11.94 -55.85 -3.01
CA GLY A 11 12.73 -55.77 -4.23
C GLY A 11 11.70 -55.82 -5.37
N GLY A 12 11.89 -55.04 -6.43
CA GLY A 12 11.02 -55.09 -7.61
C GLY A 12 11.03 -53.81 -8.42
N LYS A 13 11.91 -53.72 -9.42
CA LYS A 13 11.89 -52.69 -10.46
C LYS A 13 11.07 -53.20 -11.65
N MET A 14 10.22 -52.36 -12.23
CA MET A 14 10.03 -52.35 -13.68
C MET A 14 9.54 -50.97 -14.17
N LYS A 15 10.33 -50.36 -15.06
CA LYS A 15 9.94 -49.23 -15.91
C LYS A 15 9.46 -49.82 -17.24
N ILE A 16 8.40 -49.28 -17.84
CA ILE A 16 8.23 -49.15 -19.30
C ILE A 16 7.31 -47.95 -19.60
N LYS A 17 7.75 -47.13 -20.56
CA LYS A 17 7.08 -45.97 -21.18
C LYS A 17 6.07 -46.41 -22.22
N ASN A 18 4.98 -45.64 -22.40
CA ASN A 18 4.53 -45.05 -23.68
C ASN A 18 3.17 -44.33 -23.45
N PHE A 19 3.11 -43.03 -23.75
CA PHE A 19 2.54 -42.46 -24.99
C PHE A 19 1.02 -42.67 -25.10
N GLY A 20 0.28 -41.58 -24.87
CA GLY A 20 -1.18 -41.51 -25.00
C GLY A 20 -1.63 -40.07 -25.03
N LEU A 21 -1.37 -39.40 -26.15
CA LEU A 21 -1.85 -38.07 -26.49
C LEU A 21 -3.29 -38.24 -27.01
N LEU A 22 -4.29 -37.72 -26.32
CA LEU A 22 -5.63 -37.52 -26.89
C LEU A 22 -6.35 -36.36 -26.21
N ALA A 23 -6.61 -35.33 -27.01
CA ALA A 23 -7.38 -34.14 -26.65
C ALA A 23 -8.89 -34.44 -26.66
N VAL A 24 -9.63 -33.87 -25.71
CA VAL A 24 -11.05 -33.53 -25.90
C VAL A 24 -11.31 -32.18 -25.25
N VAL A 25 -11.68 -31.22 -26.09
CA VAL A 25 -12.25 -29.92 -25.76
C VAL A 25 -13.68 -30.13 -25.29
N ALA A 26 -14.06 -29.60 -24.13
CA ALA A 26 -15.46 -29.31 -23.82
C ALA A 26 -15.56 -28.05 -22.97
N PHE A 27 -16.09 -27.03 -23.62
CA PHE A 27 -16.37 -25.68 -23.18
C PHE A 27 -17.57 -25.69 -22.23
N CYS A 28 -17.39 -25.32 -20.96
CA CYS A 28 -18.49 -24.87 -20.12
C CYS A 28 -18.11 -23.54 -19.47
N PHE A 29 -18.25 -22.47 -20.26
CA PHE A 29 -18.47 -21.13 -19.74
C PHE A 29 -19.83 -21.11 -19.04
N THR A 30 -19.86 -21.43 -17.75
CA THR A 30 -20.95 -20.95 -16.90
C THR A 30 -20.61 -19.53 -16.49
N ILE A 31 -20.98 -18.58 -17.35
CA ILE A 31 -21.22 -17.20 -16.93
C ILE A 31 -22.43 -17.24 -15.98
N LEU A 32 -22.14 -17.42 -14.69
CA LEU A 32 -23.04 -16.92 -13.66
C LEU A 32 -23.05 -15.41 -13.81
N SER A 33 -24.00 -14.92 -14.61
CA SER A 33 -24.43 -13.54 -14.61
C SER A 33 -25.14 -13.29 -13.27
N CYS A 34 -24.36 -13.19 -12.20
CA CYS A 34 -24.81 -12.53 -11.00
C CYS A 34 -24.75 -11.04 -11.29
N SER A 35 -25.92 -10.47 -11.58
CA SER A 35 -26.19 -9.05 -11.44
C SER A 35 -25.88 -8.66 -10.01
N ASN A 36 -24.60 -8.40 -9.70
CA ASN A 36 -24.27 -7.82 -8.42
C ASN A 36 -24.92 -6.44 -8.39
N PRO A 37 -25.75 -6.12 -7.37
CA PRO A 37 -26.13 -4.74 -7.17
C PRO A 37 -24.83 -3.95 -7.11
N SER A 38 -24.72 -2.90 -7.91
CA SER A 38 -23.56 -2.01 -7.93
C SER A 38 -23.29 -1.55 -6.50
N THR A 39 -22.45 -2.27 -5.77
CA THR A 39 -21.84 -1.77 -4.55
C THR A 39 -21.22 -0.45 -4.95
N PRO A 40 -21.56 0.68 -4.29
CA PRO A 40 -20.87 1.93 -4.55
C PRO A 40 -19.38 1.63 -4.52
N SER A 41 -18.66 1.84 -5.62
CA SER A 41 -17.21 1.66 -5.58
C SER A 41 -16.69 2.65 -4.55
N GLU A 42 -15.93 2.16 -3.57
CA GLU A 42 -15.32 3.01 -2.56
C GLU A 42 -14.54 4.13 -3.27
N GLU A 43 -14.77 5.37 -2.86
CA GLU A 43 -14.11 6.53 -3.47
C GLU A 43 -12.59 6.42 -3.29
N THR A 44 -11.84 6.64 -4.38
CA THR A 44 -10.38 6.62 -4.39
C THR A 44 -9.81 8.00 -4.65
N TYR A 45 -8.73 8.33 -3.95
CA TYR A 45 -8.00 9.58 -4.06
C TYR A 45 -6.63 9.32 -4.70
N THR A 46 -6.19 10.23 -5.57
CA THR A 46 -4.79 10.22 -5.99
C THR A 46 -3.96 10.82 -4.87
N VAL A 47 -2.99 10.07 -4.37
CA VAL A 47 -2.09 10.52 -3.31
C VAL A 47 -0.65 10.23 -3.66
N TRP A 48 0.27 11.01 -3.11
CA TRP A 48 1.70 10.80 -3.24
C TRP A 48 2.31 10.60 -1.86
N THR A 49 3.20 9.62 -1.72
CA THR A 49 3.97 9.42 -0.50
C THR A 49 5.45 9.60 -0.76
N ASP A 50 6.13 10.26 0.16
CA ASP A 50 7.56 10.48 0.06
C ASP A 50 8.23 10.43 1.44
N VAL A 51 9.56 10.44 1.46
CA VAL A 51 10.39 10.47 2.66
C VAL A 51 11.53 11.46 2.51
N SER A 52 11.84 12.16 3.59
CA SER A 52 13.01 13.02 3.67
C SER A 52 13.73 12.85 5.01
N THR A 53 14.88 13.51 5.12
CA THR A 53 15.52 13.71 6.42
C THR A 53 14.88 14.90 7.15
N TYR A 54 14.92 14.89 8.47
CA TYR A 54 14.42 16.04 9.25
C TYR A 54 15.14 17.34 8.89
N SER A 55 16.44 17.30 8.58
CA SER A 55 17.18 18.46 8.09
C SER A 55 16.66 19.01 6.76
N ALA A 56 16.26 18.14 5.83
CA ALA A 56 15.66 18.57 4.57
C ALA A 56 14.28 19.22 4.82
N PHE A 57 13.43 18.58 5.62
CA PHE A 57 12.15 19.16 6.04
C PHE A 57 12.31 20.56 6.65
N GLN A 58 13.27 20.74 7.58
CA GLN A 58 13.52 22.04 8.20
C GLN A 58 13.99 23.09 7.18
N SER A 59 14.83 22.71 6.22
CA SER A 59 15.29 23.59 5.15
C SER A 59 14.14 24.04 4.24
N ASP A 60 13.26 23.12 3.87
CA ASP A 60 12.21 23.36 2.89
C ASP A 60 11.01 24.12 3.47
N PHE A 61 10.64 23.81 4.72
CA PHE A 61 9.46 24.38 5.37
C PHE A 61 9.77 25.46 6.41
N ASN A 62 11.06 25.67 6.74
CA ASN A 62 11.52 26.64 7.74
C ASN A 62 10.73 26.54 9.08
N THR A 63 10.45 25.31 9.50
CA THR A 63 9.65 25.02 10.70
C THR A 63 10.21 23.82 11.46
N THR A 64 9.77 23.66 12.70
CA THR A 64 10.14 22.53 13.57
C THR A 64 9.03 21.50 13.62
N LEU A 65 9.40 20.23 13.47
CA LEU A 65 8.50 19.10 13.71
C LEU A 65 9.15 18.20 14.75
N ASN A 66 8.58 18.15 15.95
CA ASN A 66 9.12 17.32 17.03
C ASN A 66 8.98 15.83 16.69
N ASP A 67 9.85 15.02 17.28
CA ASP A 67 9.81 13.57 17.06
C ASP A 67 8.50 12.96 17.59
N GLY A 68 7.94 12.01 16.85
CA GLY A 68 6.64 11.41 17.13
C GLY A 68 5.43 12.33 16.85
N MET A 69 5.65 13.54 16.33
CA MET A 69 4.59 14.48 15.97
C MET A 69 4.38 14.52 14.46
N TYR A 70 3.25 15.12 14.07
CA TYR A 70 2.96 15.45 12.68
C TYR A 70 2.46 16.89 12.54
N VAL A 71 2.51 17.37 11.32
CA VAL A 71 1.89 18.61 10.88
C VAL A 71 1.04 18.30 9.65
N ARG A 72 -0.03 19.06 9.47
CA ARG A 72 -0.84 19.06 8.26
C ARG A 72 -0.95 20.47 7.72
N LEU A 73 -0.99 20.60 6.39
CA LEU A 73 -1.15 21.87 5.72
C LEU A 73 -2.09 21.69 4.53
N GLU A 74 -3.12 22.53 4.47
CA GLU A 74 -3.95 22.68 3.27
C GLU A 74 -3.29 23.72 2.37
N LEU A 75 -3.22 23.43 1.07
CA LEU A 75 -2.55 24.26 0.08
C LEU A 75 -3.60 24.95 -0.79
N THR A 76 -3.35 26.22 -1.10
CA THR A 76 -4.08 26.88 -2.18
C THR A 76 -3.71 26.23 -3.52
N THR A 77 -4.57 26.32 -4.53
CA THR A 77 -4.28 25.83 -5.89
C THR A 77 -2.95 26.37 -6.42
N SER A 78 -2.65 27.64 -6.18
CA SER A 78 -1.37 28.26 -6.60
C SER A 78 -0.15 27.60 -5.94
N GLN A 79 -0.23 27.28 -4.65
CA GLN A 79 0.85 26.56 -3.96
C GLN A 79 0.96 25.11 -4.43
N TRP A 80 -0.17 24.46 -4.71
CA TRP A 80 -0.19 23.11 -5.27
C TRP A 80 0.45 23.06 -6.67
N ASP A 81 0.12 24.00 -7.55
CA ASP A 81 0.68 24.06 -8.90
C ASP A 81 2.21 24.22 -8.89
N GLN A 82 2.74 24.93 -7.89
CA GLN A 82 4.19 25.08 -7.71
C GLN A 82 4.87 23.76 -7.34
N ILE A 83 4.25 22.91 -6.51
CA ILE A 83 4.87 21.67 -6.04
C ILE A 83 4.49 20.44 -6.87
N SER A 84 3.31 20.41 -7.47
CA SER A 84 2.79 19.22 -8.16
C SER A 84 3.62 18.83 -9.37
N SER A 85 4.32 19.79 -9.98
CA SER A 85 5.24 19.56 -11.10
C SER A 85 6.47 18.70 -10.73
N SER A 86 6.86 18.65 -9.45
CA SER A 86 7.96 17.81 -8.98
C SER A 86 7.50 16.44 -8.48
N LEU A 87 6.18 16.21 -8.36
CA LEU A 87 5.62 14.92 -7.97
C LEU A 87 5.78 13.92 -9.11
N THR A 88 6.60 12.91 -8.87
CA THR A 88 6.85 11.86 -9.86
C THR A 88 5.76 10.77 -9.79
N SER A 89 5.79 9.83 -10.74
CA SER A 89 4.99 8.61 -10.63
C SER A 89 5.47 7.68 -9.51
N GLU A 90 6.71 7.85 -9.05
CA GLU A 90 7.25 7.10 -7.92
C GLU A 90 6.57 7.59 -6.64
N GLY A 91 5.97 6.68 -5.88
CA GLY A 91 5.19 7.02 -4.69
C GLY A 91 3.77 7.54 -4.98
N ARG A 92 3.31 7.56 -6.24
CA ARG A 92 1.92 7.86 -6.58
C ARG A 92 1.03 6.64 -6.38
N HIS A 93 -0.10 6.83 -5.70
CA HIS A 93 -1.09 5.79 -5.46
C HIS A 93 -2.51 6.25 -5.76
N SER A 94 -3.39 5.29 -6.03
CA SER A 94 -4.85 5.49 -5.97
C SER A 94 -5.35 4.78 -4.73
N TRP A 95 -5.65 5.53 -3.67
CA TRP A 95 -5.99 4.98 -2.35
C TRP A 95 -7.39 5.35 -1.93
N THR A 96 -8.06 4.40 -1.28
CA THR A 96 -9.29 4.68 -0.53
C THR A 96 -8.96 5.41 0.77
N LYS A 97 -9.99 5.99 1.41
CA LYS A 97 -9.83 6.59 2.75
C LYS A 97 -9.32 5.59 3.79
N SER A 98 -9.76 4.33 3.70
CA SER A 98 -9.30 3.25 4.57
C SER A 98 -7.80 2.97 4.39
N GLN A 99 -7.29 2.95 3.16
CA GLN A 99 -5.86 2.80 2.90
C GLN A 99 -5.02 3.99 3.40
N ILE A 100 -5.54 5.22 3.30
CA ILE A 100 -4.89 6.41 3.90
C ILE A 100 -4.83 6.26 5.44
N LYS A 101 -5.92 5.80 6.08
CA LYS A 101 -5.93 5.53 7.53
C LYS A 101 -4.88 4.49 7.91
N ASP A 102 -4.78 3.39 7.17
CA ASP A 102 -3.82 2.32 7.43
C ASP A 102 -2.37 2.81 7.27
N TRP A 103 -2.12 3.68 6.28
CA TRP A 103 -0.82 4.33 6.12
C TRP A 103 -0.46 5.16 7.35
N LEU A 104 -1.38 5.99 7.86
CA LEU A 104 -1.17 6.81 9.07
C LEU A 104 -0.91 5.94 10.30
N LEU A 105 -1.69 4.86 10.50
CA LEU A 105 -1.43 3.87 11.56
C LEU A 105 -0.02 3.29 11.45
N GLY A 106 0.41 2.94 10.24
CA GLY A 106 1.75 2.46 9.95
C GLY A 106 2.87 3.47 10.23
N ARG A 107 2.55 4.76 10.48
CA ARG A 107 3.48 5.83 10.89
C ARG A 107 3.38 6.18 12.38
N GLY A 108 2.64 5.39 13.17
CA GLY A 108 2.57 5.54 14.63
C GLY A 108 1.45 6.46 15.11
N PHE A 109 0.54 6.87 14.23
CA PHE A 109 -0.68 7.59 14.64
C PHE A 109 -1.60 6.64 15.42
N GLY A 110 -2.29 7.18 16.44
CA GLY A 110 -3.33 6.43 17.15
C GLY A 110 -4.58 6.25 16.29
N ASP A 111 -5.38 5.21 16.54
CA ASP A 111 -6.55 4.88 15.70
C ASP A 111 -7.56 6.03 15.53
N SER A 112 -7.88 6.73 16.63
CA SER A 112 -8.75 7.92 16.59
C SER A 112 -8.16 9.02 15.72
N GLU A 113 -6.86 9.24 15.81
CA GLU A 113 -6.16 10.26 15.06
C GLU A 113 -6.05 9.92 13.57
N SER A 114 -5.68 8.68 13.24
CA SER A 114 -5.68 8.18 11.86
C SER A 114 -7.07 8.27 11.22
N THR A 115 -8.13 8.01 12.00
CA THR A 115 -9.51 8.15 11.53
C THR A 115 -9.84 9.61 11.22
N LYS A 116 -9.47 10.53 12.12
CA LYS A 116 -9.70 11.98 11.94
C LYS A 116 -8.92 12.54 10.75
N GLU A 117 -7.64 12.22 10.64
CA GLU A 117 -6.77 12.80 9.61
C GLU A 117 -7.04 12.19 8.22
N SER A 118 -7.36 10.90 8.11
CA SER A 118 -7.82 10.32 6.84
C SER A 118 -9.16 10.90 6.38
N ALA A 119 -10.07 11.22 7.30
CA ALA A 119 -11.31 11.93 6.97
C ALA A 119 -11.05 13.36 6.47
N TRP A 120 -10.13 14.09 7.10
CA TRP A 120 -9.71 15.40 6.62
C TRP A 120 -9.06 15.32 5.23
N PHE A 121 -8.16 14.37 5.00
CA PHE A 121 -7.48 14.16 3.72
C PHE A 121 -8.46 13.86 2.56
N ALA A 122 -9.56 13.16 2.87
CA ALA A 122 -10.62 12.91 1.91
C ALA A 122 -11.37 14.20 1.49
N THR A 123 -11.43 15.21 2.37
CA THR A 123 -12.22 16.45 2.14
C THR A 123 -11.47 17.59 1.46
N ILE A 124 -10.13 17.63 1.53
CA ILE A 124 -9.34 18.69 0.91
C ILE A 124 -9.12 18.41 -0.57
N ASP A 125 -8.97 19.47 -1.37
CA ASP A 125 -8.52 19.34 -2.76
C ASP A 125 -7.01 19.18 -2.82
N HIS A 126 -6.27 20.03 -2.08
CA HIS A 126 -4.81 20.06 -2.08
C HIS A 126 -4.23 20.22 -0.67
N GLY A 127 -3.22 19.43 -0.34
CA GLY A 127 -2.51 19.55 0.92
C GLY A 127 -1.55 18.41 1.19
N PHE A 128 -0.96 18.43 2.37
CA PHE A 128 -0.12 17.35 2.84
C PHE A 128 -0.21 17.14 4.35
N LEU A 129 0.24 15.95 4.75
CA LEU A 129 0.57 15.62 6.13
C LEU A 129 2.01 15.11 6.17
N ALA A 130 2.79 15.65 7.11
CA ALA A 130 4.17 15.23 7.36
C ALA A 130 4.29 14.74 8.79
N SER A 131 4.86 13.54 8.98
CA SER A 131 5.06 12.93 10.30
C SER A 131 6.53 12.57 10.51
N ARG A 132 7.03 12.76 11.73
CA ARG A 132 8.45 12.53 12.05
C ARG A 132 8.63 11.30 12.92
N THR A 133 9.62 10.48 12.55
CA THR A 133 10.13 9.39 13.39
C THR A 133 11.67 9.39 13.34
N GLY A 134 12.30 9.74 14.45
CA GLY A 134 13.74 9.94 14.55
C GLY A 134 14.24 11.02 13.59
N ASN A 135 15.06 10.61 12.61
CA ASN A 135 15.60 11.49 11.58
C ASN A 135 14.79 11.46 10.27
N THR A 136 13.76 10.63 10.18
CA THR A 136 12.95 10.48 8.97
C THR A 136 11.66 11.27 9.08
N VAL A 137 11.30 11.99 8.02
CA VAL A 137 9.99 12.62 7.85
C VAL A 137 9.27 11.91 6.72
N TYR A 138 8.06 11.43 6.99
CA TYR A 138 7.19 10.78 6.02
C TYR A 138 6.10 11.76 5.59
N TYR A 139 5.85 11.81 4.29
CA TYR A 139 4.86 12.68 3.70
C TYR A 139 3.76 11.87 3.04
N ILE A 140 2.54 12.40 3.13
CA ILE A 140 1.45 12.06 2.22
C ILE A 140 0.84 13.36 1.68
N LEU A 141 0.69 13.45 0.36
CA LEU A 141 0.18 14.61 -0.36
C LEU A 141 -1.03 14.22 -1.20
N LYS A 142 -1.96 15.15 -1.39
CA LYS A 142 -3.11 15.08 -2.30
C LYS A 142 -3.31 16.43 -2.94
#